data_AF-A0A925T0P8-F1
#
_entry.id   AF-A0A925T0P8-F1
#
_cell.length_a   1.000
_cell.length_b   1.000
_cell.length_c   1.000
_cell.angle_alpha   90.00
_cell.angle_beta   90.00
_cell.angle_gamma   90.00
#
_symmetry.space_group_name_H-M   'P 1'
#
loop_
_entity.id
_entity.type
_entity.pdbx_description
1 polymer ?
#
loop_
_entity_poly.entity_id
_entity_poly.type
_entity_poly.pdbx_seq_one_letter_code
_entity_poly.pdbx_strand_id
1 'polypeptide(L)'
;MRKLLILIALLGCVAVVLVASNSAFTAGQDIPKESKVQPKEVVLGKDSQSDKYGEAPFNHETHSTKTYSIDGKSVIACVECHHTDQPAAALKAPLKTSEREAVLTTALLGAADAKPVKSCRTCHLQAGDDSAEMPAVTYEGKPAPTKLTNEVAYHMNCNVCHDKSIAARPALKGKIPASADCLICHKPVS
;
A
#
# COMPACT_ATOMS: atom_id res chain seq x y z
N MET A 1 49.75 -30.52 7.00
CA MET A 1 49.23 -29.63 5.95
C MET A 1 47.88 -30.08 5.37
N ARG A 2 47.68 -31.37 5.05
CA ARG A 2 46.40 -31.88 4.49
C ARG A 2 45.17 -31.74 5.42
N LYS A 3 45.35 -31.86 6.74
CA LYS A 3 44.27 -31.68 7.73
C LYS A 3 43.86 -30.22 7.96
N LEU A 4 44.74 -29.26 7.67
CA LEU A 4 44.47 -27.83 7.84
C LEU A 4 43.62 -27.27 6.68
N LEU A 5 43.82 -27.81 5.47
CA LEU A 5 43.03 -27.45 4.28
C LEU A 5 41.58 -27.93 4.35
N ILE A 6 41.31 -29.05 5.02
CA ILE A 6 39.95 -29.59 5.20
C ILE A 6 39.15 -28.74 6.21
N LEU A 7 39.80 -28.19 7.24
CA LEU A 7 39.13 -27.28 8.18
C LEU A 7 38.74 -25.96 7.53
N ILE A 8 39.61 -25.39 6.67
CA ILE A 8 39.33 -24.13 5.96
C ILE A 8 38.19 -24.31 4.94
N ALA A 9 38.10 -25.48 4.30
CA ALA A 9 37.00 -25.80 3.39
C ALA A 9 35.65 -25.98 4.10
N LEU A 10 35.64 -26.50 5.34
CA LEU A 10 34.41 -26.65 6.14
C LEU A 10 33.93 -25.34 6.77
N LEU A 11 34.85 -24.45 7.16
CA LEU A 11 34.50 -23.09 7.65
C LEU A 11 34.06 -22.15 6.53
N GLY A 12 34.42 -22.41 5.27
CA GLY A 12 34.01 -21.62 4.10
C GLY A 12 32.54 -21.84 3.68
N CYS A 13 31.92 -22.96 4.05
CA CYS A 13 30.55 -23.30 3.64
C CYS A 13 29.46 -22.81 4.60
N VAL A 14 29.81 -22.29 5.79
CA VAL A 14 28.84 -21.75 6.77
C VAL A 14 28.65 -20.24 6.63
N ALA A 15 29.50 -19.56 5.84
CA ALA A 15 29.44 -18.10 5.66
C ALA A 15 28.54 -17.64 4.48
N VAL A 16 27.93 -18.55 3.72
CA VAL A 16 27.19 -18.21 2.47
C VAL A 16 25.66 -18.30 2.61
N VAL A 17 25.14 -18.54 3.82
CA VAL A 17 23.70 -18.55 4.08
C VAL A 17 23.41 -17.53 5.18
N LEU A 18 23.34 -16.24 4.82
CA LEU A 18 22.61 -15.18 5.53
C LEU A 18 22.79 -13.83 4.79
N VAL A 19 22.74 -13.83 3.45
CA VAL A 19 22.31 -12.63 2.72
C VAL A 19 20.80 -12.77 2.52
N ALA A 20 20.07 -12.80 3.63
CA ALA A 20 18.68 -12.42 3.60
C ALA A 20 18.69 -10.93 3.26
N SER A 21 18.16 -10.60 2.10
CA SER A 21 17.95 -9.24 1.62
C SER A 21 17.04 -8.49 2.59
N ASN A 22 17.58 -8.03 3.72
CA ASN A 22 17.05 -6.90 4.43
C ASN A 22 17.35 -5.71 3.53
N SER A 23 16.46 -5.46 2.57
CA SER A 23 16.23 -4.11 2.08
C SER A 23 15.87 -3.29 3.31
N ALA A 24 16.90 -2.74 3.96
CA ALA A 24 16.76 -1.88 5.11
C ALA A 24 15.94 -0.69 4.62
N PHE A 25 14.66 -0.69 4.97
CA PHE A 25 13.76 0.40 4.69
C PHE A 25 14.35 1.64 5.36
N THR A 26 14.92 2.54 4.58
CA THR A 26 15.34 3.86 5.05
C THR A 26 14.13 4.51 5.71
N ALA A 27 14.30 5.14 6.87
CA ALA A 27 13.22 5.74 7.66
C ALA A 27 12.25 6.51 6.74
N GLY A 28 11.07 5.92 6.48
CA GLY A 28 10.18 6.44 5.45
C GLY A 28 9.61 7.79 5.88
N GLN A 29 9.30 8.61 4.88
CA GLN A 29 8.82 9.97 5.09
C GLN A 29 7.46 9.95 5.78
N ASP A 30 7.23 10.89 6.69
CA ASP A 30 5.87 11.19 7.16
C ASP A 30 5.00 11.58 5.96
N ILE A 31 3.77 11.09 5.95
CA ILE A 31 2.85 11.35 4.83
C ILE A 31 2.21 12.71 5.06
N PRO A 32 2.50 13.73 4.23
CA PRO A 32 1.77 14.99 4.31
C PRO A 32 0.29 14.75 3.99
N LYS A 33 -0.59 15.56 4.56
CA LYS A 33 -2.04 15.48 4.29
C LYS A 33 -2.35 15.56 2.80
N GLU A 34 -1.55 16.32 2.06
CA GLU A 34 -1.60 16.42 0.60
C GLU A 34 -0.22 16.79 0.03
N SER A 35 0.04 16.40 -1.23
CA SER A 35 1.33 16.67 -1.90
C SER A 35 1.19 16.78 -3.41
N LYS A 36 2.02 17.62 -4.04
CA LYS A 36 2.22 17.63 -5.51
C LYS A 36 3.37 16.72 -5.95
N VAL A 37 4.11 16.14 -5.01
CA VAL A 37 5.27 15.30 -5.25
C VAL A 37 4.90 13.86 -4.90
N GLN A 38 5.13 12.94 -5.85
CA GLN A 38 4.97 11.51 -5.59
C GLN A 38 6.05 11.07 -4.61
N PRO A 39 5.69 10.50 -3.45
CA PRO A 39 6.68 9.98 -2.52
C PRO A 39 7.30 8.70 -3.09
N LYS A 40 8.51 8.39 -2.63
CA LYS A 40 9.17 7.11 -2.97
C LYS A 40 8.75 6.02 -2.01
N GLU A 41 9.12 6.19 -0.75
CA GLU A 41 8.85 5.27 0.34
C GLU A 41 8.19 6.05 1.47
N VAL A 42 7.08 5.51 1.98
CA VAL A 42 6.32 6.09 3.09
C VAL A 42 6.07 5.02 4.14
N VAL A 43 5.86 5.45 5.37
CA VAL A 43 5.43 4.55 6.45
C VAL A 43 3.98 4.84 6.77
N LEU A 44 3.13 3.82 6.59
CA LEU A 44 1.72 3.83 6.96
C LEU A 44 1.55 3.31 8.40
N GLY A 45 0.39 3.62 9.01
CA GLY A 45 0.01 3.02 10.29
C GLY A 45 0.90 3.34 11.49
N LYS A 46 1.60 4.49 11.51
CA LYS A 46 2.40 4.96 12.67
C LYS A 46 1.57 5.11 13.96
N ASP A 47 0.28 5.27 13.80
CA ASP A 47 -0.76 5.43 14.82
C ASP A 47 -1.73 4.24 14.83
N SER A 48 -1.28 3.06 14.37
CA SER A 48 -2.05 1.83 14.49
C SER A 48 -2.55 1.65 15.92
N GLN A 49 -3.84 1.36 16.08
CA GLN A 49 -4.45 1.05 17.37
C GLN A 49 -4.35 -0.44 17.72
N SER A 50 -3.73 -1.26 16.86
CA SER A 50 -3.50 -2.68 17.13
C SER A 50 -2.39 -2.87 18.17
N ASP A 51 -2.61 -3.78 19.10
CA ASP A 51 -1.62 -4.29 20.06
C ASP A 51 -0.63 -5.30 19.44
N LYS A 52 -0.85 -5.70 18.19
CA LYS A 52 -0.08 -6.76 17.50
C LYS A 52 0.67 -6.25 16.28
N TYR A 53 0.06 -5.33 15.54
CA TYR A 53 0.56 -4.87 14.24
C TYR A 53 0.82 -3.36 14.26
N GLY A 54 2.07 -2.98 14.04
CA GLY A 54 2.52 -1.60 14.00
C GLY A 54 2.56 -1.06 12.58
N GLU A 55 3.58 -0.23 12.35
CA GLU A 55 3.86 0.43 11.08
C GLU A 55 3.88 -0.53 9.87
N ALA A 56 3.37 -0.04 8.73
CA ALA A 56 3.43 -0.71 7.45
C ALA A 56 4.29 0.10 6.45
N PRO A 57 5.55 -0.30 6.21
CA PRO A 57 6.39 0.29 5.19
C PRO A 57 5.77 0.09 3.80
N PHE A 58 5.64 1.17 3.01
CA PHE A 58 5.07 1.13 1.68
C PHE A 58 5.97 1.82 0.66
N ASN A 59 6.31 1.11 -0.42
CA ASN A 59 7.09 1.66 -1.52
C ASN A 59 6.13 2.14 -2.64
N HIS A 60 5.75 3.41 -2.58
CA HIS A 60 4.86 4.05 -3.55
C HIS A 60 5.48 4.08 -4.97
N GLU A 61 6.78 4.38 -5.09
CA GLU A 61 7.48 4.48 -6.39
C GLU A 61 7.34 3.19 -7.20
N THR A 62 7.56 2.03 -6.59
CA THR A 62 7.44 0.75 -7.31
C THR A 62 6.00 0.44 -7.69
N HIS A 63 5.02 0.78 -6.85
CA HIS A 63 3.60 0.58 -7.17
C HIS A 63 3.11 1.51 -8.28
N SER A 64 3.68 2.70 -8.43
CA SER A 64 3.30 3.66 -9.46
C SER A 64 4.11 3.54 -10.77
N THR A 65 5.25 2.86 -10.76
CA THR A 65 6.16 2.81 -11.93
C THR A 65 6.40 1.42 -12.51
N LYS A 66 6.23 0.33 -11.74
CA LYS A 66 6.39 -1.04 -12.25
C LYS A 66 5.07 -1.60 -12.77
N THR A 67 5.15 -2.66 -13.56
CA THR A 67 3.99 -3.34 -14.14
C THR A 67 3.29 -4.24 -13.12
N TYR A 68 2.66 -3.61 -12.12
CA TYR A 68 1.99 -4.25 -10.99
C TYR A 68 0.46 -4.22 -11.09
N SER A 69 -0.11 -3.89 -12.25
CA SER A 69 -1.53 -4.15 -12.53
C SER A 69 -1.91 -5.60 -12.21
N ILE A 70 -3.20 -5.87 -12.01
CA ILE A 70 -3.70 -7.21 -11.65
C ILE A 70 -3.20 -8.30 -12.61
N ASP A 71 -3.18 -8.01 -13.91
CA ASP A 71 -2.70 -8.92 -14.96
C ASP A 71 -1.17 -8.84 -15.20
N GLY A 72 -0.49 -7.91 -14.55
CA GLY A 72 0.96 -7.69 -14.65
C GLY A 72 1.43 -7.04 -15.94
N LYS A 73 0.53 -6.46 -16.74
CA LYS A 73 0.86 -5.92 -18.06
C LYS A 73 1.04 -4.41 -18.11
N SER A 74 0.56 -3.69 -17.10
CA SER A 74 0.64 -2.24 -17.05
C SER A 74 1.02 -1.74 -15.68
N VAL A 75 1.41 -0.47 -15.62
CA VAL A 75 1.50 0.27 -14.36
C VAL A 75 0.11 0.42 -13.74
N ILE A 76 0.06 0.53 -12.42
CA ILE A 76 -1.17 0.86 -11.70
C ILE A 76 -1.50 2.33 -12.00
N ALA A 77 -2.72 2.62 -12.47
CA ALA A 77 -3.14 4.00 -12.69
C ALA A 77 -3.31 4.73 -11.35
N CYS A 78 -3.01 6.04 -11.31
CA CYS A 78 -3.07 6.81 -10.06
C CYS A 78 -4.43 6.69 -9.36
N VAL A 79 -5.51 6.66 -10.15
CA VAL A 79 -6.89 6.59 -9.66
C VAL A 79 -7.33 5.20 -9.18
N GLU A 80 -6.49 4.17 -9.34
CA GLU A 80 -6.73 2.86 -8.70
C GLU A 80 -6.48 2.92 -7.18
N CYS A 81 -5.67 3.88 -6.70
CA CYS A 81 -5.47 4.14 -5.27
C CYS A 81 -6.06 5.50 -4.85
N HIS A 82 -5.79 6.55 -5.62
CA HIS A 82 -6.32 7.90 -5.42
C HIS A 82 -7.67 8.06 -6.12
N HIS A 83 -8.64 7.24 -5.73
CA HIS A 83 -9.88 7.03 -6.48
C HIS A 83 -10.81 8.26 -6.55
N THR A 84 -10.58 9.28 -5.71
CA THR A 84 -11.34 10.55 -5.75
C THR A 84 -10.75 11.54 -6.76
N ASP A 85 -9.49 11.34 -7.18
CA ASP A 85 -8.76 12.22 -8.09
C ASP A 85 -9.13 11.93 -9.57
N GLN A 86 -10.43 11.83 -9.85
CA GLN A 86 -11.00 11.61 -11.18
C GLN A 86 -12.38 12.28 -11.29
N PRO A 87 -12.91 12.49 -12.52
CA PRO A 87 -14.20 13.13 -12.73
C PRO A 87 -15.34 12.34 -12.10
N ALA A 88 -16.36 13.04 -11.60
CA ALA A 88 -17.57 12.41 -11.04
C ALA A 88 -18.22 11.39 -11.99
N ALA A 89 -18.20 11.66 -13.30
CA ALA A 89 -18.74 10.76 -14.32
C ALA A 89 -17.96 9.44 -14.47
N ALA A 90 -16.70 9.36 -14.00
CA ALA A 90 -15.89 8.16 -14.01
C ALA A 90 -16.06 7.31 -12.74
N LEU A 91 -16.67 7.87 -11.69
CA LEU A 91 -16.90 7.17 -10.43
C LEU A 91 -17.93 6.06 -10.62
N LYS A 92 -17.60 4.88 -10.09
CA LYS A 92 -18.51 3.74 -10.02
C LYS A 92 -18.88 3.49 -8.57
N ALA A 93 -20.09 3.03 -8.32
CA ALA A 93 -20.51 2.64 -6.97
C ALA A 93 -19.50 1.66 -6.35
N PRO A 94 -19.16 1.82 -5.05
CA PRO A 94 -19.77 2.73 -4.08
C PRO A 94 -19.14 4.14 -4.02
N LEU A 95 -18.24 4.49 -4.93
CA LEU A 95 -17.51 5.76 -4.92
C LEU A 95 -18.42 6.94 -5.32
N LYS A 96 -18.35 8.05 -4.57
CA LYS A 96 -19.22 9.22 -4.75
C LYS A 96 -18.49 10.57 -4.78
N THR A 97 -17.26 10.63 -4.26
CA THR A 97 -16.50 11.88 -4.12
C THR A 97 -15.53 12.06 -5.27
N SER A 98 -15.57 13.24 -5.90
CA SER A 98 -14.70 13.66 -6.99
C SER A 98 -13.94 14.93 -6.57
N GLU A 99 -12.62 14.93 -6.74
CA GLU A 99 -11.72 16.04 -6.41
C GLU A 99 -11.13 16.71 -7.67
N ARG A 100 -11.37 16.12 -8.86
CA ARG A 100 -10.80 16.58 -10.13
C ARG A 100 -11.77 16.49 -11.30
N GLU A 101 -11.63 17.43 -12.22
CA GLU A 101 -12.33 17.42 -13.51
C GLU A 101 -11.65 16.54 -14.58
N ALA A 102 -10.46 16.03 -14.28
CA ALA A 102 -9.69 15.15 -15.14
C ALA A 102 -9.08 14.00 -14.33
N VAL A 103 -8.89 12.85 -14.97
CA VAL A 103 -8.26 11.67 -14.36
C VAL A 103 -6.82 12.00 -13.98
N LEU A 104 -6.45 11.74 -12.73
CA LEU A 104 -5.09 11.92 -12.26
C LEU A 104 -4.10 11.06 -13.03
N THR A 105 -3.04 11.72 -13.50
CA THR A 105 -1.86 11.10 -14.12
C THR A 105 -0.60 11.78 -13.57
N THR A 106 0.56 11.15 -13.73
CA THR A 106 1.85 11.78 -13.40
C THR A 106 2.04 13.11 -14.14
N ALA A 107 1.65 13.19 -15.41
CA ALA A 107 1.75 14.40 -16.21
C ALA A 107 0.83 15.52 -15.65
N LEU A 108 -0.41 15.18 -15.30
CA LEU A 108 -1.35 16.14 -14.70
C LEU A 108 -0.85 16.64 -13.35
N LEU A 109 -0.24 15.77 -12.53
CA LEU A 109 0.30 16.16 -11.23
C LEU A 109 1.54 17.07 -11.35
N GLY A 110 2.32 16.91 -12.42
CA GLY A 110 3.50 17.71 -12.70
C GLY A 110 3.21 19.10 -13.28
N ALA A 111 1.96 19.42 -13.63
CA ALA A 111 1.57 20.73 -14.13
C ALA A 111 1.71 21.81 -13.04
N ALA A 112 2.02 23.04 -13.43
CA ALA A 112 2.25 24.14 -12.48
C ALA A 112 1.01 24.45 -11.62
N ASP A 113 -0.17 24.36 -12.23
CA ASP A 113 -1.49 24.59 -11.64
C ASP A 113 -2.12 23.32 -11.03
N ALA A 114 -1.40 22.20 -11.02
CA ALA A 114 -1.91 20.94 -10.50
C ALA A 114 -2.38 21.07 -9.04
N LYS A 115 -3.58 20.58 -8.73
CA LYS A 115 -4.02 20.39 -7.35
C LYS A 115 -3.19 19.28 -6.68
N PRO A 116 -2.78 19.43 -5.41
CA PRO A 116 -2.10 18.35 -4.69
C PRO A 116 -3.02 17.14 -4.53
N VAL A 117 -2.42 15.96 -4.37
CA VAL A 117 -3.12 14.70 -4.10
C VAL A 117 -3.24 14.53 -2.59
N LYS A 118 -4.45 14.23 -2.11
CA LYS A 118 -4.74 14.02 -0.69
C LYS A 118 -4.34 12.61 -0.24
N SER A 119 -3.86 12.49 0.98
CA SER A 119 -3.69 11.19 1.66
C SER A 119 -5.06 10.57 2.00
N CYS A 120 -5.12 9.24 2.16
CA CYS A 120 -6.36 8.55 2.54
C CYS A 120 -6.99 9.13 3.81
N ARG A 121 -6.15 9.56 4.76
CA ARG A 121 -6.53 10.10 6.06
C ARG A 121 -7.27 11.42 6.01
N THR A 122 -7.22 12.12 4.89
CA THR A 122 -7.99 13.35 4.71
C THR A 122 -9.50 13.08 4.67
N CYS A 123 -9.91 11.87 4.28
CA CYS A 123 -11.32 11.46 4.23
C CYS A 123 -11.63 10.25 5.12
N HIS A 124 -10.68 9.33 5.28
CA HIS A 124 -10.83 8.11 6.07
C HIS A 124 -10.14 8.31 7.41
N LEU A 125 -10.90 8.70 8.44
CA LEU A 125 -10.35 8.99 9.77
C LEU A 125 -10.04 7.71 10.55
N GLN A 126 -9.30 7.86 11.65
CA GLN A 126 -9.05 6.77 12.60
C GLN A 126 -10.35 6.32 13.25
N ALA A 127 -10.45 5.05 13.64
CA ALA A 127 -11.59 4.59 14.43
C ALA A 127 -11.72 5.40 15.75
N GLY A 128 -12.93 5.92 15.99
CA GLY A 128 -13.23 6.79 17.14
C GLY A 128 -12.98 8.28 16.91
N ASP A 129 -12.42 8.67 15.76
CA ASP A 129 -12.32 10.07 15.37
C ASP A 129 -13.61 10.51 14.66
N ASP A 130 -14.44 11.26 15.37
CA ASP A 130 -15.70 11.84 14.87
C ASP A 130 -15.54 13.34 14.50
N SER A 131 -14.32 13.82 14.25
CA SER A 131 -14.07 15.23 13.87
C SER A 131 -14.63 15.61 12.50
N ALA A 132 -14.91 14.65 11.63
CA ALA A 132 -15.61 14.85 10.36
C ALA A 132 -16.46 13.63 9.98
N GLU A 133 -17.37 13.82 9.02
CA GLU A 133 -18.19 12.72 8.49
C GLU A 133 -17.32 11.72 7.71
N MET A 134 -17.29 10.47 8.17
CA MET A 134 -16.56 9.40 7.49
C MET A 134 -17.37 8.79 6.34
N PRO A 135 -16.71 8.46 5.21
CA PRO A 135 -17.32 7.66 4.15
C PRO A 135 -17.86 6.33 4.69
N ALA A 136 -19.04 5.94 4.24
CA ALA A 136 -19.65 4.67 4.62
C ALA A 136 -20.27 3.95 3.41
N VAL A 137 -20.26 2.62 3.45
CA VAL A 137 -20.83 1.75 2.41
C VAL A 137 -21.81 0.79 3.04
N THR A 138 -22.99 0.66 2.43
CA THR A 138 -23.97 -0.39 2.78
C THR A 138 -23.75 -1.56 1.83
N TYR A 139 -23.48 -2.74 2.39
CA TYR A 139 -23.32 -3.96 1.62
C TYR A 139 -24.65 -4.73 1.56
N GLU A 140 -24.87 -5.48 0.48
CA GLU A 140 -26.02 -6.37 0.37
C GLU A 140 -26.05 -7.37 1.55
N GLY A 141 -27.22 -7.55 2.16
CA GLY A 141 -27.38 -8.39 3.35
C GLY A 141 -26.84 -7.79 4.66
N LYS A 142 -26.27 -6.57 4.65
CA LYS A 142 -25.84 -5.83 5.85
C LYS A 142 -26.61 -4.50 5.97
N PRO A 143 -27.64 -4.42 6.83
CA PRO A 143 -28.48 -3.22 6.91
C PRO A 143 -27.76 -2.01 7.51
N ALA A 144 -26.73 -2.22 8.34
CA ALA A 144 -25.93 -1.15 8.92
C ALA A 144 -24.81 -0.72 7.94
N PRO A 145 -24.67 0.59 7.64
CA PRO A 145 -23.54 1.10 6.89
C PRO A 145 -22.21 0.79 7.58
N THR A 146 -21.25 0.30 6.82
CA THR A 146 -19.86 0.11 7.28
C THR A 146 -19.10 1.40 7.08
N LYS A 147 -18.67 2.04 8.19
CA LYS A 147 -17.75 3.18 8.16
C LYS A 147 -16.40 2.73 7.59
N LEU A 148 -15.89 3.46 6.60
CA LEU A 148 -14.59 3.22 6.00
C LEU A 148 -13.54 4.06 6.75
N THR A 149 -13.08 3.56 7.90
CA THR A 149 -11.93 4.16 8.61
C THR A 149 -10.66 4.07 7.76
N ASN A 150 -9.60 4.78 8.14
CA ASN A 150 -8.28 4.65 7.50
C ASN A 150 -7.82 3.20 7.41
N GLU A 151 -7.94 2.43 8.50
CA GLU A 151 -7.54 1.02 8.55
C GLU A 151 -8.31 0.18 7.54
N VAL A 152 -9.64 0.34 7.49
CA VAL A 152 -10.48 -0.37 6.53
C VAL A 152 -10.13 0.05 5.10
N ALA A 153 -9.93 1.34 4.84
CA ALA A 153 -9.59 1.86 3.52
C ALA A 153 -8.24 1.33 3.02
N TYR A 154 -7.19 1.34 3.86
CA TYR A 154 -5.88 0.78 3.51
C TYR A 154 -5.97 -0.72 3.24
N HIS A 155 -6.56 -1.50 4.15
CA HIS A 155 -6.67 -2.94 3.98
C HIS A 155 -7.50 -3.30 2.75
N MET A 156 -8.65 -2.67 2.53
CA MET A 156 -9.46 -2.93 1.34
C MET A 156 -8.69 -2.64 0.05
N ASN A 157 -8.01 -1.50 -0.03
CA ASN A 157 -7.30 -1.10 -1.25
C ASN A 157 -6.10 -2.01 -1.54
N CYS A 158 -5.25 -2.27 -0.53
CA CYS A 158 -4.06 -3.10 -0.67
C CYS A 158 -4.43 -4.57 -0.92
N ASN A 159 -5.27 -5.12 -0.05
CA ASN A 159 -5.55 -6.56 -0.07
C ASN A 159 -6.32 -6.98 -1.31
N VAL A 160 -7.31 -6.18 -1.75
CA VAL A 160 -8.10 -6.53 -2.94
C VAL A 160 -7.22 -6.57 -4.18
N CYS A 161 -6.28 -5.63 -4.34
CA CYS A 161 -5.38 -5.62 -5.48
C CYS A 161 -4.42 -6.82 -5.44
N HIS A 162 -3.86 -7.14 -4.27
CA HIS A 162 -2.97 -8.27 -4.09
C HIS A 162 -3.66 -9.62 -4.32
N ASP A 163 -4.83 -9.85 -3.70
CA ASP A 163 -5.57 -11.09 -3.85
C ASP A 163 -6.03 -11.31 -5.29
N LYS A 164 -6.52 -10.24 -5.97
CA LYS A 164 -6.85 -10.31 -7.40
C LYS A 164 -5.62 -10.59 -8.26
N SER A 165 -4.47 -10.01 -7.92
CA SER A 165 -3.21 -10.29 -8.61
C SER A 165 -2.78 -11.75 -8.45
N ILE A 166 -2.88 -12.32 -7.25
CA ILE A 166 -2.60 -13.74 -6.99
C ILE A 166 -3.60 -14.62 -7.76
N ALA A 167 -4.88 -14.28 -7.76
CA ALA A 167 -5.90 -15.03 -8.48
C ALA A 167 -5.65 -15.02 -10.00
N ALA A 168 -5.32 -13.86 -10.57
CA ALA A 168 -5.01 -13.72 -12.00
C ALA A 168 -3.66 -14.33 -12.39
N ARG A 169 -2.69 -14.33 -11.45
CA ARG A 169 -1.32 -14.81 -11.65
C ARG A 169 -0.89 -15.69 -10.47
N PRO A 170 -1.31 -16.98 -10.42
CA PRO A 170 -1.06 -17.86 -9.29
C PRO A 170 0.42 -18.05 -8.91
N ALA A 171 1.34 -17.82 -9.85
CA ALA A 171 2.79 -17.84 -9.62
C ALA A 171 3.30 -16.74 -8.65
N LEU A 172 2.44 -15.79 -8.27
CA LEU A 172 2.72 -14.76 -7.25
C LEU A 172 2.40 -15.23 -5.83
N LYS A 173 1.70 -16.36 -5.65
CA LYS A 173 1.38 -16.89 -4.32
C LYS A 173 2.66 -17.10 -3.51
N GLY A 174 2.70 -16.52 -2.31
CA GLY A 174 3.87 -16.54 -1.43
C GLY A 174 5.02 -15.59 -1.82
N LYS A 175 4.86 -14.82 -2.91
CA LYS A 175 5.83 -13.78 -3.34
C LYS A 175 5.36 -12.36 -3.06
N ILE A 176 4.04 -12.17 -2.96
CA ILE A 176 3.41 -10.94 -2.51
C ILE A 176 2.45 -11.28 -1.37
N PRO A 177 2.15 -10.35 -0.45
CA PRO A 177 1.26 -10.63 0.66
C PRO A 177 -0.18 -10.85 0.19
N ALA A 178 -0.79 -11.95 0.60
CA ALA A 178 -2.24 -12.13 0.54
C ALA A 178 -2.92 -11.47 1.76
N SER A 179 -4.25 -11.35 1.73
CA SER A 179 -5.04 -10.82 2.86
C SER A 179 -4.75 -11.44 4.23
N ALA A 180 -4.28 -12.70 4.26
CA ALA A 180 -3.97 -13.42 5.49
C ALA A 180 -2.54 -13.21 6.00
N ASP A 181 -1.66 -12.58 5.21
CA ASP A 181 -0.22 -12.48 5.49
C ASP A 181 0.14 -11.17 6.22
N CYS A 182 -0.46 -10.95 7.41
CA CYS A 182 -0.39 -9.66 8.13
C CYS A 182 1.04 -9.12 8.34
N LEU A 183 1.97 -10.01 8.72
CA LEU A 183 3.34 -9.65 9.08
C LEU A 183 4.27 -9.36 7.88
N ILE A 184 3.81 -9.60 6.65
CA ILE A 184 4.57 -9.19 5.46
C ILE A 184 4.40 -7.68 5.25
N CYS A 185 3.23 -7.13 5.56
CA CYS A 185 2.95 -5.70 5.45
C CYS A 185 3.30 -4.94 6.74
N HIS A 186 2.97 -5.50 7.90
CA HIS A 186 3.09 -4.83 9.20
C HIS A 186 4.30 -5.33 9.99
N LYS A 187 5.01 -4.39 10.61
CA LYS A 187 5.96 -4.73 11.68
C LYS A 187 5.18 -5.24 12.89
N PRO A 188 5.66 -6.26 13.61
CA PRO A 188 5.10 -6.62 14.91
C PRO A 188 5.29 -5.45 15.89
N VAL A 189 4.32 -5.22 16.76
CA VAL A 189 4.50 -4.33 17.92
C VAL A 189 5.39 -5.07 18.91
N SER A 190 6.55 -4.50 19.22
CA SER A 190 7.54 -5.05 20.16
C SER A 190 7.16 -4.79 21.61
#